data_AF-X1L323-F1
#
_entry.id   AF-X1L323-F1
#
_cell.length_a   1.000
_cell.length_b   1.000
_cell.length_c   1.000
_cell.angle_alpha   90.00
_cell.angle_beta   90.00
_cell.angle_gamma   90.00
#
_symmetry.space_group_name_H-M   'P 1'
#
loop_
_entity.id
_entity.type
_entity.pdbx_description
1 polymer ?
#
loop_
_entity_poly.entity_id
_entity_poly.type
_entity_poly.pdbx_seq_one_letter_code
_entity_poly.pdbx_strand_id
1 'polypeptide(L)'
;LLQAQSSKAQVVALANGGQDTVNAVKQAREFGIVAGGQRLVSLLIFLSDLRALGLESAQGLSYVDGFYWDYDDATRQWSTRFEKAFRGLKPTMTQAGVYSSVLHYLRSVAASGSTDGKVVADKMRALPIKDPIMRNASIRP
;
A
#
# COMPACT_ATOMS: atom_id res chain seq x y z
N LEU A 1 -11.18 -1.36 21.65
CA LEU A 1 -11.73 -2.57 21.00
C LEU A 1 -13.05 -3.02 21.60
N LEU A 2 -13.16 -3.25 22.91
CA LEU A 2 -14.43 -3.70 23.53
C LEU A 2 -15.61 -2.73 23.32
N GLN A 3 -15.37 -1.42 23.33
CA GLN A 3 -16.40 -0.43 22.97
C GLN A 3 -16.87 -0.57 21.51
N ALA A 4 -15.96 -0.89 20.59
CA ALA A 4 -16.33 -1.18 19.20
C ALA A 4 -17.14 -2.48 19.11
N GLN A 5 -16.83 -3.47 19.96
CA GLN A 5 -17.59 -4.71 20.06
C GLN A 5 -19.03 -4.48 20.57
N SER A 6 -19.17 -3.68 21.63
CA SER A 6 -20.47 -3.39 22.23
C SER A 6 -21.34 -2.52 21.32
N SER A 7 -20.74 -1.72 20.43
CA SER A 7 -21.48 -0.87 19.47
C SER A 7 -22.36 -1.65 18.48
N LYS A 8 -22.07 -2.94 18.25
CA LYS A 8 -22.73 -3.78 17.23
C LYS A 8 -22.63 -3.24 15.80
N ALA A 9 -21.72 -2.30 15.54
CA ALA A 9 -21.45 -1.83 14.19
C ALA A 9 -21.03 -2.99 13.28
N GLN A 10 -21.52 -3.02 12.05
CA GLN A 10 -21.20 -4.09 11.09
C GLN A 10 -19.71 -4.13 10.72
N VAL A 11 -19.04 -2.97 10.83
CA VAL A 11 -17.63 -2.78 10.46
C VAL A 11 -16.94 -2.00 11.57
N VAL A 12 -15.75 -2.46 11.97
CA VAL A 12 -14.81 -1.73 12.82
C VAL A 12 -13.61 -1.35 11.95
N ALA A 13 -13.48 -0.07 11.66
CA ALA A 13 -12.36 0.48 10.90
C ALA A 13 -11.20 0.84 11.83
N LEU A 14 -10.01 0.35 11.52
CA LEU A 14 -8.77 0.67 12.23
C LEU A 14 -8.10 1.87 11.56
N ALA A 15 -8.21 3.03 12.20
CA ALA A 15 -7.57 4.28 11.80
C ALA A 15 -6.19 4.46 12.47
N ASN A 16 -5.33 3.45 12.35
CA ASN A 16 -3.95 3.43 12.83
C ASN A 16 -3.04 2.78 11.77
N GLY A 17 -1.77 2.52 12.07
CA GLY A 17 -0.82 1.91 11.14
C GLY A 17 0.25 1.05 11.82
N GLY A 18 0.95 0.23 11.03
CA GLY A 18 2.11 -0.53 11.46
C GLY A 18 1.80 -1.46 12.66
N GLN A 19 2.64 -1.40 13.69
CA GLN A 19 2.53 -2.29 14.85
C GLN A 19 1.19 -2.13 15.60
N ASP A 20 0.61 -0.93 15.63
CA ASP A 20 -0.68 -0.69 16.28
C ASP A 20 -1.81 -1.42 15.55
N THR A 21 -1.76 -1.46 14.22
CA THR A 21 -2.71 -2.24 13.40
C THR A 21 -2.52 -3.73 13.65
N VAL A 22 -1.28 -4.22 13.65
CA VAL A 22 -0.98 -5.64 13.92
C VAL A 22 -1.51 -6.07 15.29
N ASN A 23 -1.24 -5.28 16.33
CA ASN A 23 -1.71 -5.56 17.69
C ASN A 23 -3.24 -5.47 17.79
N ALA A 24 -3.86 -4.47 17.18
CA ALA A 24 -5.32 -4.31 17.19
C ALA A 24 -6.04 -5.48 16.51
N VAL A 25 -5.52 -5.99 15.38
CA VAL A 25 -6.12 -7.15 14.70
C VAL A 25 -5.99 -8.41 15.54
N LYS A 26 -4.82 -8.66 16.17
CA LYS A 26 -4.62 -9.79 17.08
C LYS A 26 -5.60 -9.74 18.25
N GLN A 27 -5.66 -8.60 18.94
CA GLN A 27 -6.56 -8.41 20.08
C GLN A 27 -8.04 -8.52 19.68
N ALA A 28 -8.44 -7.98 18.52
CA ALA A 28 -9.82 -8.09 18.06
C ALA A 28 -10.26 -9.54 17.84
N ARG A 29 -9.33 -10.44 17.50
CA ARG A 29 -9.58 -11.87 17.43
C ARG A 29 -9.62 -12.53 18.79
N GLU A 30 -8.68 -12.21 19.67
CA GLU A 30 -8.66 -12.71 21.06
C GLU A 30 -9.95 -12.36 21.80
N PHE A 31 -10.49 -11.16 21.60
CA PHE A 31 -11.78 -10.73 22.17
C PHE A 31 -13.01 -11.23 21.39
N GLY A 32 -12.83 -12.02 20.33
CA GLY A 32 -13.93 -12.61 19.57
C GLY A 32 -14.78 -11.59 18.79
N ILE A 33 -14.23 -10.41 18.45
CA ILE A 33 -14.97 -9.38 17.69
C ILE A 33 -15.35 -9.89 16.29
N VAL A 34 -14.39 -10.54 15.61
CA VAL A 34 -14.62 -11.14 14.29
C VAL A 34 -15.56 -12.34 14.38
N ALA A 35 -15.34 -13.22 15.36
CA ALA A 35 -16.21 -14.37 15.61
C ALA A 35 -17.64 -13.95 15.97
N GLY A 36 -17.80 -12.77 16.60
CA GLY A 36 -19.09 -12.15 16.92
C GLY A 36 -19.79 -11.50 15.72
N GLY A 37 -19.25 -11.61 14.50
CA GLY A 37 -19.88 -11.19 13.26
C GLY A 37 -19.51 -9.79 12.74
N GLN A 38 -18.66 -9.05 13.45
CA GLN A 38 -18.20 -7.74 12.97
C GLN A 38 -17.00 -7.91 12.05
N ARG A 39 -16.97 -7.15 10.95
CA ARG A 39 -15.84 -7.14 10.01
C ARG A 39 -14.79 -6.13 10.44
N LEU A 40 -13.52 -6.48 10.29
CA LEU A 40 -12.42 -5.53 10.47
C LEU A 40 -11.99 -4.97 9.12
N VAL A 41 -11.78 -3.65 9.08
CA VAL A 41 -11.17 -2.96 7.94
C VAL A 41 -9.93 -2.23 8.43
N SER A 42 -8.79 -2.44 7.78
CA SER A 42 -7.62 -1.59 8.01
C SER A 42 -7.60 -0.44 7.00
N LEU A 43 -7.48 0.79 7.49
CA LEU A 43 -7.32 1.97 6.63
C LEU A 43 -5.87 2.19 6.21
N LEU A 44 -4.92 1.57 6.91
CA LEU A 44 -3.50 1.55 6.55
C LEU A 44 -2.84 0.26 7.05
N ILE A 45 -2.43 -0.57 6.12
CA ILE A 45 -1.63 -1.77 6.40
C ILE A 45 -0.73 -2.06 5.20
N PHE A 46 0.48 -2.52 5.45
CA PHE A 46 1.41 -2.90 4.40
C PHE A 46 1.57 -4.42 4.29
N LEU A 47 2.08 -4.89 3.16
CA LEU A 47 2.43 -6.30 2.96
C LEU A 47 3.38 -6.84 4.04
N SER A 48 4.27 -6.00 4.58
CA SER A 48 5.15 -6.33 5.70
C SER A 48 4.36 -6.64 6.98
N ASP A 49 3.30 -5.87 7.25
CA ASP A 49 2.47 -6.02 8.44
C ASP A 49 1.62 -7.29 8.32
N LEU A 50 1.07 -7.57 7.15
CA LEU A 50 0.35 -8.83 6.86
C LEU A 50 1.25 -10.05 7.07
N ARG A 51 2.53 -9.95 6.69
CA ARG A 51 3.52 -11.00 6.93
C ARG A 51 3.80 -11.19 8.43
N ALA A 52 3.94 -10.10 9.18
CA ALA A 52 4.15 -10.15 10.63
C ALA A 52 2.92 -10.64 11.40
N LEU A 53 1.73 -10.35 10.89
CA LEU A 53 0.45 -10.80 11.43
C LEU A 53 0.23 -12.30 11.18
N GLY A 54 0.63 -12.79 10.01
CA GLY A 54 0.36 -14.15 9.54
C GLY A 54 -1.06 -14.31 9.01
N LEU A 55 -1.25 -15.22 8.05
CA LEU A 55 -2.54 -15.39 7.36
C LEU A 55 -3.66 -15.84 8.31
N GLU A 56 -3.32 -16.64 9.33
CA GLU A 56 -4.29 -17.05 10.33
C GLU A 56 -4.93 -15.86 11.02
N SER A 57 -4.14 -14.84 11.39
CA SER A 57 -4.63 -13.60 12.02
C SER A 57 -5.10 -12.53 11.01
N ALA A 58 -4.71 -12.65 9.74
CA ALA A 58 -5.13 -11.71 8.70
C ALA A 58 -6.41 -12.12 7.95
N GLN A 59 -6.81 -13.41 7.98
CA GLN A 59 -7.96 -13.90 7.20
C GLN A 59 -9.23 -13.08 7.45
N GLY A 60 -9.93 -12.69 6.37
CA GLY A 60 -11.14 -11.87 6.44
C GLY A 60 -10.92 -10.37 6.70
N LEU A 61 -9.69 -9.92 6.96
CA LEU A 61 -9.36 -8.49 7.01
C LEU A 61 -9.50 -7.89 5.62
N SER A 62 -10.33 -6.87 5.49
CA SER A 62 -10.35 -6.02 4.30
C SER A 62 -9.42 -4.84 4.48
N TYR A 63 -8.71 -4.44 3.44
CA TYR A 63 -7.80 -3.30 3.48
C TYR A 63 -7.69 -2.62 2.12
N VAL A 64 -7.19 -1.39 2.13
CA VAL A 64 -6.91 -0.61 0.92
C VAL A 64 -5.41 -0.64 0.68
N ASP A 65 -5.01 -0.93 -0.56
CA ASP A 65 -3.61 -0.97 -0.97
C ASP A 65 -3.44 -0.23 -2.29
N GLY A 66 -2.39 0.59 -2.39
CA GLY A 66 -2.07 1.35 -3.59
C GLY A 66 -1.34 0.53 -4.66
N PHE A 67 -0.80 -0.64 -4.28
CA PHE A 67 -0.12 -1.54 -5.20
C PHE A 67 -0.05 -2.94 -4.60
N TYR A 68 -0.42 -3.96 -5.38
CA TYR A 68 -0.25 -5.36 -4.99
C TYR A 68 0.64 -6.10 -5.99
N TRP A 69 1.66 -6.80 -5.47
CA TRP A 69 2.72 -7.40 -6.30
C TRP A 69 2.19 -8.44 -7.30
N ASP A 70 1.09 -9.12 -6.96
CA ASP A 70 0.48 -10.20 -7.75
C ASP A 70 -0.84 -9.77 -8.42
N TYR A 71 -1.09 -8.46 -8.56
CA TYR A 71 -2.33 -7.96 -9.16
C TYR A 71 -2.47 -8.37 -10.64
N ASP A 72 -1.42 -8.21 -11.44
CA ASP A 72 -1.35 -8.63 -12.83
C ASP A 72 0.07 -8.96 -13.28
N ASP A 73 0.26 -9.26 -14.57
CA ASP A 73 1.56 -9.64 -15.12
C ASP A 73 2.59 -8.50 -15.07
N ALA A 74 2.16 -7.25 -15.23
CA ALA A 74 3.06 -6.10 -15.18
C ALA A 74 3.56 -5.88 -13.73
N THR A 75 2.66 -5.98 -12.74
CA THR A 75 3.06 -5.90 -11.33
C THR A 75 3.96 -7.07 -10.94
N ARG A 76 3.66 -8.29 -11.41
CA ARG A 76 4.49 -9.48 -11.18
C ARG A 76 5.90 -9.30 -11.75
N GLN A 77 6.02 -8.90 -13.01
CA GLN A 77 7.31 -8.74 -13.68
C GLN A 77 8.19 -7.69 -12.97
N TRP A 78 7.63 -6.54 -12.60
CA TRP A 78 8.36 -5.54 -11.82
C TRP A 78 8.74 -6.06 -10.43
N SER A 79 7.81 -6.74 -9.75
CA SER A 79 8.05 -7.29 -8.41
C SER A 79 9.10 -8.40 -8.40
N THR A 80 9.23 -9.20 -9.47
CA THR A 80 10.33 -10.18 -9.61
C THR A 80 11.68 -9.50 -9.70
N ARG A 81 11.78 -8.31 -10.34
CA ARG A 81 13.03 -7.53 -10.34
C ARG A 81 13.35 -7.00 -8.95
N PHE A 82 12.34 -6.51 -8.24
CA PHE A 82 12.48 -6.07 -6.85
C PHE A 82 12.94 -7.22 -5.95
N GLU A 83 12.27 -8.37 -6.03
CA GLU A 83 12.58 -9.57 -5.25
C GLU A 83 14.04 -10.03 -5.39
N LYS A 84 14.57 -10.04 -6.62
CA LYS A 84 15.97 -10.36 -6.91
C LYS A 84 16.94 -9.35 -6.26
N ALA A 85 16.56 -8.08 -6.16
CA ALA A 85 17.37 -7.04 -5.54
C ALA A 85 17.26 -7.00 -4.00
N PHE A 86 16.15 -7.50 -3.44
CA PHE A 86 15.81 -7.32 -2.02
C PHE A 86 15.54 -8.65 -1.29
N ARG A 87 16.52 -9.57 -1.36
CA ARG A 87 16.57 -10.81 -0.54
C ARG A 87 15.31 -11.69 -0.64
N GLY A 88 14.69 -11.78 -1.81
CA GLY A 88 13.48 -12.60 -1.99
C GLY A 88 12.20 -11.97 -1.42
N LEU A 89 12.22 -10.70 -1.01
CA LEU A 89 11.04 -10.03 -0.47
C LEU A 89 10.21 -9.41 -1.60
N LYS A 90 8.89 -9.53 -1.50
CA LYS A 90 7.96 -8.80 -2.36
C LYS A 90 7.82 -7.34 -1.87
N PRO A 91 7.64 -6.38 -2.78
CA PRO A 91 7.56 -4.96 -2.45
C PRO A 91 6.23 -4.60 -1.74
N THR A 92 6.29 -3.62 -0.85
CA THR A 92 5.10 -2.90 -0.33
C THR A 92 4.66 -1.79 -1.30
N MET A 93 3.44 -1.27 -1.16
CA MET A 93 3.01 -0.10 -1.94
C MET A 93 3.89 1.12 -1.77
N THR A 94 4.52 1.31 -0.60
CA THR A 94 5.44 2.43 -0.38
C THR A 94 6.69 2.27 -1.22
N GLN A 95 7.27 1.06 -1.26
CA GLN A 95 8.46 0.77 -2.08
C GLN A 95 8.15 0.90 -3.58
N ALA A 96 6.98 0.42 -4.02
CA ALA A 96 6.49 0.61 -5.38
C ALA A 96 6.26 2.09 -5.71
N GLY A 97 5.59 2.83 -4.84
CA GLY A 97 5.33 4.26 -5.00
C GLY A 97 6.61 5.08 -5.13
N VAL A 98 7.62 4.81 -4.28
CA VAL A 98 8.94 5.46 -4.36
C VAL A 98 9.63 5.16 -5.69
N TYR A 99 9.59 3.91 -6.17
CA TYR A 99 10.14 3.58 -7.49
C TYR A 99 9.45 4.39 -8.60
N SER A 100 8.12 4.42 -8.60
CA SER A 100 7.33 5.15 -9.60
C SER A 100 7.63 6.66 -9.55
N SER A 101 7.65 7.26 -8.36
CA SER A 101 7.88 8.70 -8.19
C SER A 101 9.27 9.12 -8.66
N VAL A 102 10.31 8.33 -8.32
CA VAL A 102 11.69 8.61 -8.74
C VAL A 102 11.84 8.42 -10.24
N LEU A 103 11.26 7.36 -10.83
CA LEU A 103 11.30 7.14 -12.28
C LEU A 103 10.62 8.29 -13.04
N HIS A 104 9.48 8.76 -12.55
CA HIS A 104 8.76 9.88 -13.15
C HIS A 104 9.53 11.19 -13.04
N TYR A 105 10.14 11.46 -11.88
CA TYR A 105 11.02 12.61 -11.66
C TYR A 105 12.18 12.60 -12.66
N LEU A 106 12.92 11.49 -12.77
CA LEU A 106 14.10 11.39 -13.65
C LEU A 106 13.72 11.56 -15.13
N ARG A 107 12.57 11.02 -15.56
CA ARG A 107 12.05 11.26 -16.93
C ARG A 107 11.69 12.73 -17.16
N SER A 108 11.17 13.40 -16.15
CA SER A 108 10.79 14.81 -16.24
C SER A 108 12.01 15.73 -16.27
N VAL A 109 13.08 15.39 -15.51
CA VAL A 109 14.40 16.01 -15.62
C VAL A 109 14.94 15.85 -17.04
N ALA A 110 14.96 14.62 -17.57
CA ALA A 110 15.44 14.35 -18.92
C ALA A 110 14.66 15.11 -20.00
N ALA A 111 13.33 15.21 -19.85
CA ALA A 111 12.46 15.87 -20.82
C ALA A 111 12.41 17.40 -20.70
N SER A 112 12.86 17.97 -19.57
CA SER A 112 12.96 19.42 -19.37
C SER A 112 14.37 19.95 -19.55
N GLY A 113 15.39 19.08 -19.47
CA GLY A 113 16.80 19.48 -19.47
C GLY A 113 17.21 20.24 -18.21
N SER A 114 16.43 20.15 -17.12
CA SER A 114 16.62 20.93 -15.90
C SER A 114 16.43 20.08 -14.65
N THR A 115 17.12 20.45 -13.58
CA THR A 115 16.89 19.97 -12.22
C THR A 115 16.25 21.04 -11.32
N ASP A 116 15.89 22.21 -11.88
CA ASP A 116 15.14 23.24 -11.16
C ASP A 116 13.77 22.70 -10.72
N GLY A 117 13.44 22.87 -9.44
CA GLY A 117 12.26 22.25 -8.84
C GLY A 117 10.94 22.69 -9.48
N LYS A 118 10.81 23.96 -9.88
CA LYS A 118 9.58 24.47 -10.52
C LYS A 118 9.46 23.93 -11.95
N VAL A 119 10.54 24.01 -12.72
CA VAL A 119 10.59 23.49 -14.10
C VAL A 119 10.28 21.99 -14.14
N VAL A 120 10.88 21.21 -13.24
CA VAL A 120 10.65 19.76 -13.17
C VAL A 120 9.24 19.45 -12.69
N ALA A 121 8.71 20.15 -11.69
CA ALA A 121 7.34 19.95 -11.22
C ALA A 121 6.30 20.23 -12.33
N ASP A 122 6.48 21.31 -13.10
CA ASP A 122 5.62 21.63 -14.23
C ASP A 122 5.71 20.55 -15.31
N LYS A 123 6.92 20.03 -15.58
CA LYS A 123 7.11 18.91 -16.51
C LYS A 123 6.49 17.61 -16.00
N MET A 124 6.60 17.31 -14.71
CA MET A 124 5.99 16.14 -14.07
C MET A 124 4.46 16.17 -14.16
N ARG A 125 3.83 17.35 -14.08
CA ARG A 125 2.38 17.50 -14.29
C ARG A 125 1.98 17.32 -15.76
N ALA A 126 2.81 17.78 -16.69
CA ALA A 126 2.55 17.68 -18.12
C ALA A 126 2.72 16.26 -18.69
N LEU A 127 3.60 15.45 -18.09
CA LEU A 127 3.86 14.08 -18.52
C LEU A 127 2.96 13.08 -17.77
N PRO A 128 2.37 12.09 -18.46
CA PRO A 128 1.70 10.98 -17.78
C PRO A 128 2.73 10.09 -17.06
N ILE A 129 2.36 9.56 -15.89
CA ILE A 129 3.16 8.59 -15.14
C ILE A 129 3.01 7.23 -15.83
N LYS A 130 4.04 6.79 -16.55
CA LYS A 130 4.04 5.57 -17.38
C LYS A 130 4.92 4.45 -16.82
N ASP A 131 4.40 3.63 -15.93
CA ASP A 131 5.16 2.51 -15.35
C ASP A 131 4.24 1.35 -14.89
N PRO A 132 4.80 0.19 -14.49
CA PRO A 132 3.99 -0.96 -14.04
C PRO A 132 3.19 -0.73 -12.75
N ILE A 133 3.37 0.39 -12.05
CA ILE A 133 2.78 0.65 -10.73
C ILE A 133 1.60 1.62 -10.88
N MET A 134 1.87 2.84 -11.33
CA MET A 134 0.90 3.92 -11.51
C MET A 134 0.30 3.97 -12.94
N ARG A 135 0.89 3.24 -13.89
CA ARG A 135 0.37 2.97 -15.25
C ARG A 135 0.22 4.15 -16.17
N ASN A 136 -0.83 4.94 -16.02
CA ASN A 136 -1.12 6.11 -16.83
C ASN A 136 -1.76 7.21 -15.97
N ALA A 137 -1.33 7.30 -14.71
CA ALA A 137 -1.81 8.31 -13.79
C ALA A 137 -1.27 9.70 -14.16
N SER A 138 -1.95 10.74 -13.67
CA SER A 138 -1.54 12.14 -13.80
C SER A 138 -1.50 12.80 -12.43
N ILE A 139 -0.58 13.76 -12.27
CA ILE A 139 -0.55 14.62 -11.08
C ILE A 139 -1.69 15.63 -11.19
N ARG A 140 -2.53 15.73 -10.15
CA ARG A 140 -3.65 16.68 -10.11
C ARG A 140 -3.13 18.13 -10.00
N PRO A 141 -3.89 19.14 -10.48
CA PRO A 141 -3.53 20.55 -10.38
C PRO A 141 -3.18 20.99 -8.95
#